data_AF-A0A4P6XC27-F1
#
_entry.id   AF-A0A4P6XC27-F1
#
_cell.length_a   1.000
_cell.length_b   1.000
_cell.length_c   1.000
_cell.angle_alpha   90.00
_cell.angle_beta   90.00
_cell.angle_gamma   90.00
#
_symmetry.space_group_name_H-M   'P 1'
#
loop_
_entity.id
_entity.type
_entity.pdbx_description
1 polymer ?
#
loop_
_entity_poly.entity_id
_entity_poly.type
_entity_poly.pdbx_seq_one_letter_code
_entity_poly.pdbx_strand_id
1 'polypeptide(L)'
;MTNDDQPLKRSTRSMRLKKEREDQAGYRRSTIALSPIAVAIAERLQQRLQLPSREAVINAVLERIESDRYIKYEFLGSEGFRSPPAAHLTKGHASTIADLDQDTEADAAADPVSAR
;
A
#
# COMPACT_ATOMS: atom_id res chain seq x y z
N MET A 1 -9.27 5.60 52.47
CA MET A 1 -9.05 4.23 51.95
C MET A 1 -9.88 4.11 50.69
N THR A 2 -9.20 4.05 49.55
CA THR A 2 -9.78 4.07 48.20
C THR A 2 -10.51 2.75 47.92
N ASN A 3 -11.81 2.84 47.62
CA ASN A 3 -12.64 1.70 47.23
C ASN A 3 -12.38 1.34 45.75
N ASP A 4 -11.18 0.83 45.43
CA ASP A 4 -10.79 0.47 44.05
C ASP A 4 -10.72 -1.05 43.80
N ASP A 5 -11.09 -1.89 44.76
CA ASP A 5 -11.00 -3.36 44.64
C ASP A 5 -12.31 -4.04 44.19
N GLN A 6 -13.12 -3.39 43.35
CA GLN A 6 -14.18 -4.12 42.66
C GLN A 6 -13.60 -4.83 41.42
N PRO A 7 -13.70 -6.17 41.32
CA PRO A 7 -13.20 -6.89 40.16
C PRO A 7 -13.90 -6.39 38.90
N LEU A 8 -13.12 -5.84 37.97
CA LEU A 8 -13.67 -5.36 36.69
C LEU A 8 -14.43 -6.51 36.01
N LYS A 9 -15.68 -6.24 35.66
CA LYS A 9 -16.53 -7.18 34.92
C LYS A 9 -15.79 -7.66 33.67
N ARG A 10 -15.88 -8.96 33.39
CA ARG A 10 -15.18 -9.62 32.26
C ARG A 10 -15.42 -8.91 30.92
N SER A 11 -16.62 -8.37 30.72
CA SER A 11 -16.99 -7.56 29.55
C SER A 11 -16.13 -6.29 29.44
N THR A 12 -15.93 -5.56 30.53
CA THR A 12 -15.08 -4.35 30.58
C THR A 12 -13.64 -4.67 30.22
N ARG A 13 -13.08 -5.78 30.73
CA ARG A 13 -11.73 -6.22 30.37
C ARG A 13 -11.63 -6.59 28.89
N SER A 14 -12.61 -7.32 28.35
CA SER A 14 -12.61 -7.72 26.94
C SER A 14 -12.69 -6.52 25.97
N MET A 15 -13.51 -5.52 26.30
CA MET A 15 -13.62 -4.29 25.51
C MET A 15 -12.34 -3.46 25.55
N ARG A 16 -11.70 -3.39 26.72
CA ARG A 16 -10.41 -2.71 26.89
C ARG A 16 -9.31 -3.39 26.07
N LEU A 17 -9.19 -4.71 26.14
CA LEU A 17 -8.22 -5.47 25.35
C LEU A 17 -8.49 -5.35 23.83
N LYS A 18 -9.76 -5.32 23.41
CA LYS A 18 -10.11 -5.08 22.01
C LYS A 18 -9.64 -3.70 21.56
N LYS A 19 -9.93 -2.68 22.35
CA LYS A 19 -9.50 -1.30 22.08
C LYS A 19 -7.98 -1.18 22.03
N GLU A 20 -7.27 -1.77 22.98
CA GLU A 20 -5.80 -1.78 22.99
C GLU A 20 -5.23 -2.44 21.73
N ARG A 21 -5.83 -3.53 21.25
CA ARG A 21 -5.44 -4.17 19.98
C ARG A 21 -5.70 -3.27 18.76
N GLU A 22 -6.84 -2.59 18.73
CA GLU A 22 -7.18 -1.62 17.68
C GLU A 22 -6.18 -0.45 17.68
N ASP A 23 -5.88 0.11 18.85
CA ASP A 23 -4.95 1.22 19.02
C ASP A 23 -3.52 0.81 18.59
N GLN A 24 -3.06 -0.40 18.96
CA GLN A 24 -1.76 -0.95 18.56
C GLN A 24 -1.66 -1.19 17.04
N ALA A 25 -2.75 -1.62 16.41
CA ALA A 25 -2.82 -1.79 14.97
C ALA A 25 -3.02 -0.46 14.21
N GLY A 26 -3.05 0.67 14.90
CA GLY A 26 -3.13 2.01 14.30
C GLY A 26 -4.51 2.42 13.82
N TYR A 27 -5.58 1.72 14.24
CA TYR A 27 -6.95 2.09 13.89
C TYR A 27 -7.28 3.49 14.42
N ARG A 28 -7.95 4.29 13.59
CA ARG A 28 -8.42 5.62 13.95
C ARG A 28 -9.93 5.69 13.84
N ARG A 29 -10.56 6.30 14.84
CA ARG A 29 -11.99 6.57 14.82
C ARG A 29 -12.24 7.87 14.09
N SER A 30 -13.11 7.83 13.09
CA SER A 30 -13.56 8.99 12.35
C SER A 30 -15.07 8.98 12.25
N THR A 31 -15.69 10.13 12.49
CA THR A 31 -17.13 10.31 12.29
C THR A 31 -17.33 10.94 10.92
N ILE A 32 -18.04 10.24 10.04
CA ILE A 32 -18.35 10.71 8.69
C ILE A 32 -19.87 10.76 8.51
N ALA A 33 -20.34 11.80 7.81
CA ALA A 33 -21.74 11.88 7.41
C ALA A 33 -21.93 11.10 6.10
N LEU A 34 -22.86 10.14 6.10
CA LEU A 34 -23.22 9.35 4.93
C LEU A 34 -24.61 9.74 4.45
N SER A 35 -24.82 9.75 3.12
CA SER A 35 -26.16 9.91 2.56
C SER A 35 -27.06 8.71 2.94
N PRO A 36 -28.39 8.87 2.98
CA PRO A 36 -29.30 7.76 3.29
C PRO A 36 -29.11 6.56 2.35
N ILE A 37 -28.82 6.83 1.07
CA ILE A 37 -28.56 5.79 0.06
C ILE A 37 -27.28 5.02 0.40
N ALA A 38 -26.20 5.72 0.77
CA ALA A 38 -24.95 5.08 1.15
C ALA A 38 -25.11 4.17 2.38
N VAL A 39 -25.93 4.60 3.35
CA VAL A 39 -26.27 3.77 4.53
C VAL A 39 -27.00 2.50 4.11
N ALA A 40 -28.03 2.59 3.25
CA ALA A 40 -28.78 1.43 2.77
C ALA A 40 -27.91 0.45 1.97
N ILE A 41 -26.96 0.97 1.17
CA ILE A 41 -25.98 0.16 0.45
C ILE A 41 -25.08 -0.59 1.43
N ALA A 42 -24.55 0.11 2.46
CA ALA A 42 -23.68 -0.50 3.45
C ALA A 42 -24.40 -1.62 4.22
N GLU A 43 -25.67 -1.45 4.58
CA GLU A 43 -26.47 -2.48 5.25
C GLU A 43 -26.71 -3.70 4.35
N ARG A 44 -27.02 -3.49 3.07
CA ARG A 44 -27.18 -4.58 2.11
C ARG A 44 -25.88 -5.35 1.90
N LEU A 45 -24.76 -4.64 1.80
CA LEU A 45 -23.43 -5.26 1.70
C LEU A 45 -23.06 -6.01 2.97
N GLN A 46 -23.39 -5.48 4.15
CA GLN A 46 -23.17 -6.15 5.43
C GLN A 46 -23.83 -7.53 5.45
N GLN A 47 -25.11 -7.60 5.06
CA GLN A 47 -25.87 -8.86 5.00
C GLN A 47 -25.29 -9.82 3.95
N ARG A 48 -24.98 -9.31 2.75
CA ARG A 48 -24.47 -10.12 1.64
C ARG A 48 -23.09 -10.72 1.94
N LEU A 49 -22.21 -9.94 2.56
CA LEU A 49 -20.83 -10.33 2.88
C LEU A 49 -20.70 -10.95 4.28
N GLN A 50 -21.80 -11.02 5.04
CA GLN A 50 -21.85 -11.54 6.42
C GLN A 50 -20.84 -10.86 7.35
N LEU A 51 -20.67 -9.54 7.18
CA LEU A 51 -19.71 -8.76 7.96
C LEU A 51 -20.29 -8.38 9.34
N PRO A 52 -19.44 -8.34 10.38
CA PRO A 52 -19.90 -8.21 11.77
C PRO A 52 -20.46 -6.81 12.09
N SER A 53 -20.13 -5.79 11.29
CA SER A 53 -20.58 -4.42 11.52
C SER A 53 -20.57 -3.60 10.23
N ARG A 54 -21.26 -2.46 10.26
CA ARG A 54 -21.18 -1.45 9.18
C ARG A 54 -19.77 -0.89 9.01
N GLU A 55 -19.03 -0.73 10.10
CA GLU A 55 -17.61 -0.31 10.07
C GLU A 55 -16.76 -1.30 9.27
N ALA A 56 -16.96 -2.61 9.48
CA ALA A 56 -16.25 -3.64 8.72
C ALA A 56 -16.54 -3.57 7.21
N VAL A 57 -17.78 -3.23 6.83
CA VAL A 57 -18.14 -3.00 5.41
C VAL A 57 -17.39 -1.80 4.85
N ILE A 58 -17.39 -0.68 5.57
CA ILE A 58 -16.73 0.55 5.13
C ILE A 58 -15.22 0.29 4.97
N ASN A 59 -14.58 -0.37 5.94
CA ASN A 59 -13.16 -0.72 5.85
C ASN A 59 -12.88 -1.63 4.65
N ALA A 60 -13.68 -2.69 4.46
CA ALA A 60 -13.50 -3.60 3.32
C ALA A 60 -13.62 -2.88 1.96
N VAL A 61 -14.53 -1.91 1.85
CA VAL A 61 -14.66 -1.08 0.64
C VAL A 61 -13.43 -0.21 0.43
N LEU A 62 -12.96 0.49 1.47
CA LEU A 62 -11.76 1.33 1.37
C LEU A 62 -10.50 0.52 1.05
N GLU A 63 -10.34 -0.65 1.66
CA GLU A 63 -9.26 -1.60 1.37
C GLU A 63 -9.36 -2.15 -0.06
N ARG A 64 -10.58 -2.36 -0.57
CA ARG A 64 -10.77 -2.77 -1.97
C ARG A 64 -10.39 -1.66 -2.95
N ILE A 65 -10.73 -0.41 -2.64
CA ILE A 65 -10.30 0.76 -3.44
C ILE A 65 -8.78 0.84 -3.47
N GLU A 66 -8.10 0.60 -2.35
CA GLU A 66 -6.62 0.67 -2.30
C GLU A 66 -5.93 -0.50 -3.02
N SER A 67 -6.49 -1.71 -2.93
CA SER A 67 -5.87 -2.93 -3.48
C SER A 67 -6.11 -3.14 -4.98
N ASP A 68 -7.22 -2.64 -5.53
CA ASP A 68 -7.56 -2.79 -6.94
C ASP A 68 -7.14 -1.56 -7.74
N ARG A 69 -6.21 -1.75 -8.69
CA ARG A 69 -5.69 -0.67 -9.53
C ARG A 69 -6.79 0.07 -10.28
N TYR A 70 -7.76 -0.61 -10.87
CA TYR A 70 -8.77 0.09 -11.67
C TYR A 70 -9.69 0.92 -10.79
N ILE A 71 -10.15 0.34 -9.68
CA ILE A 71 -10.99 1.04 -8.71
C ILE A 71 -10.23 2.22 -8.10
N LYS A 72 -8.96 2.04 -7.72
CA LYS A 72 -8.12 3.12 -7.20
C LYS A 72 -8.02 4.29 -8.17
N TYR A 73 -7.87 4.01 -9.47
CA TYR A 73 -7.84 5.03 -10.50
C TYR A 73 -9.17 5.76 -10.65
N GLU A 74 -10.29 5.04 -10.64
CA GLU A 74 -11.61 5.65 -10.73
C GLU A 74 -11.91 6.59 -9.56
N PHE A 75 -11.49 6.23 -8.35
CA PHE A 75 -11.81 6.99 -7.13
C PHE A 75 -10.78 8.06 -6.76
N LEU A 76 -9.50 7.81 -6.97
CA LEU A 76 -8.41 8.72 -6.56
C LEU A 76 -7.70 9.40 -7.75
N GLY A 77 -8.01 9.01 -8.99
CA GLY A 77 -7.36 9.53 -10.20
C GLY A 77 -5.89 9.10 -10.34
N SER A 78 -5.18 9.78 -11.25
CA SER A 78 -3.74 9.55 -11.48
C SER A 78 -2.89 9.86 -10.26
N GLU A 79 -3.29 10.82 -9.43
CA GLU A 79 -2.59 11.21 -8.20
C GLU A 79 -2.67 10.14 -7.10
N GLY A 80 -3.69 9.27 -7.13
CA GLY A 80 -3.80 8.13 -6.23
C GLY A 80 -2.72 7.06 -6.44
N PHE A 81 -2.05 7.06 -7.61
CA PHE A 81 -0.93 6.16 -7.92
C PHE A 81 0.42 6.65 -7.45
N ARG A 82 0.46 7.69 -6.60
CA ARG A 82 1.72 8.20 -6.09
C ARG A 82 2.53 7.03 -5.54
N SER A 83 3.61 6.71 -6.25
CA SER A 83 4.62 5.78 -5.77
C SER A 83 5.00 6.23 -4.36
N PRO A 84 5.32 5.30 -3.45
CA PRO A 84 5.76 5.68 -2.10
C PRO A 84 6.81 6.77 -2.23
N PRO A 85 6.82 7.80 -1.35
CA PRO A 85 7.84 8.83 -1.42
C PRO A 85 9.18 8.10 -1.51
N ALA A 86 9.92 8.33 -2.59
CA ALA A 86 11.25 7.77 -2.81
C ALA A 86 12.19 8.39 -1.77
N ALA A 87 11.97 8.07 -0.51
CA ALA A 87 12.85 8.35 0.58
C ALA A 87 13.94 7.29 0.48
N HIS A 88 15.03 7.69 -0.17
CA HIS A 88 16.37 7.05 -0.10
C HIS A 88 16.62 5.86 -1.03
N LEU A 89 16.39 6.02 -2.34
CA LEU A 89 17.39 5.49 -3.28
C LEU A 89 18.43 6.60 -3.45
N THR A 90 19.49 6.47 -2.67
CA THR A 90 20.73 7.23 -2.78
C THR A 90 21.14 7.34 -4.23
N LYS A 91 21.02 8.55 -4.76
CA LYS A 91 21.61 8.96 -6.03
C LYS A 91 23.13 8.88 -5.85
N GLY A 92 23.73 7.73 -6.17
CA GLY A 92 25.13 7.52 -5.83
C GLY A 92 25.76 6.19 -6.23
N HIS A 93 25.53 5.67 -7.44
CA HIS A 93 26.57 4.94 -8.17
C HIS A 93 26.15 4.71 -9.62
N ALA A 94 26.52 5.61 -10.52
CA ALA A 94 26.50 5.37 -11.95
C ALA A 94 27.73 6.06 -12.56
N SER A 95 28.89 5.49 -12.27
CA SER A 95 30.13 5.76 -13.00
C SER A 95 31.10 4.64 -12.62
N THR A 96 31.19 3.61 -13.47
CA THR A 96 32.37 2.76 -13.76
C THR A 96 31.87 1.46 -14.39
N ILE A 97 31.38 1.49 -15.64
CA ILE A 97 31.52 0.38 -16.60
C ILE A 97 31.45 1.00 -18.01
N ALA A 98 32.56 1.58 -18.45
CA ALA A 98 32.90 1.75 -19.86
C ALA A 98 34.42 1.74 -19.92
N ASP A 99 34.97 1.03 -20.90
CA ASP A 99 36.40 0.77 -21.12
C ASP A 99 36.98 -0.42 -20.33
N LEU A 100 36.46 -1.61 -20.62
CA LEU A 100 37.28 -2.80 -20.66
C LEU A 100 36.72 -3.74 -21.74
N ASP A 101 37.13 -3.54 -22.99
CA ASP A 101 37.18 -4.63 -23.97
C ASP A 101 38.53 -4.56 -24.68
N GLN A 102 39.27 -5.64 -24.45
CA GLN A 102 40.62 -5.93 -24.90
C GLN A 102 40.57 -6.67 -26.25
N ASP A 103 41.59 -6.36 -27.05
CA ASP A 103 42.41 -7.31 -27.81
C ASP A 103 41.88 -8.00 -29.10
N THR A 104 42.56 -7.62 -30.19
CA THR A 104 43.39 -8.50 -31.05
C THR A 104 42.72 -9.54 -31.97
N GLU A 105 42.97 -9.34 -33.28
CA GLU A 105 43.18 -10.30 -34.40
C GLU A 105 42.66 -9.64 -35.70
N ALA A 106 43.25 -9.70 -36.89
CA ALA A 106 44.40 -10.41 -37.41
C ALA A 106 44.92 -9.70 -38.67
N ASP A 107 46.20 -9.93 -38.91
CA ASP A 107 46.98 -9.78 -40.13
C ASP A 107 46.23 -10.15 -41.43
N ALA A 108 46.28 -9.28 -42.44
CA ALA A 108 46.01 -9.62 -43.83
C ALA A 108 46.79 -8.69 -44.76
N ALA A 109 48.05 -9.05 -45.01
CA ALA A 109 48.83 -8.58 -46.15
C ALA A 109 48.19 -9.02 -47.47
N ALA A 110 47.95 -8.08 -48.40
CA ALA A 110 48.00 -8.29 -49.85
C ALA A 110 47.89 -6.95 -50.61
N ASP A 111 49.03 -6.40 -51.02
CA ASP A 111 49.14 -5.63 -52.28
C ASP A 111 48.79 -6.57 -53.45
N PRO A 112 48.09 -6.12 -54.52
CA PRO A 112 48.78 -5.35 -55.56
C PRO A 112 47.89 -4.42 -56.41
N VAL A 113 48.35 -3.20 -56.74
CA VAL A 113 47.96 -2.56 -58.02
C VAL A 113 49.15 -1.91 -58.70
N SER A 114 49.38 -2.40 -59.92
CA SER A 114 50.42 -2.03 -60.87
C SER A 114 50.03 -0.78 -61.70
N ALA A 115 51.06 -0.07 -62.16
CA ALA A 115 51.14 0.74 -63.37
C ALA A 115 50.33 2.07 -63.46
N ARG A 116 51.02 3.19 -63.23
CA ARG A 116 51.51 4.08 -64.31
C ARG A 116 52.47 5.15 -63.79
#